data_AF-A0A8J1ZZ19-F1
#
_entry.id   AF-A0A8J1ZZ19-F1
#
_cell.length_a   1.000
_cell.length_b   1.000
_cell.length_c   1.000
_cell.angle_alpha   90.00
_cell.angle_beta   90.00
_cell.angle_gamma   90.00
#
_symmetry.space_group_name_H-M   'P 1'
#
loop_
_entity.id
_entity.type
_entity.pdbx_description
1 polymer ?
#
loop_
_entity_poly.entity_id
_entity_poly.type
_entity_poly.pdbx_seq_one_letter_code
_entity_poly.pdbx_strand_id
1 'polypeptide(L)'
;MWRLSSTTSSSSSSALRGRGLISRTALITSPAPSSSSSRGTGSFFKQSRRFLQTDSDSLGASSGKMLAYDESMRFDKTGDRSSALVRYRISSDEIIRREYMRYDHGVRIGRLLEDLDAGAGDVAARHCYLGSPHHEMTDNVTACVDGILIDDHLGNIETDGKDFFLEGRLMWVGSASMMIRMRVWTADGTWEPSNLAACGSAKPDESVPPKRLKSQASIALKRIYQVAERNPGPNRFGSEHCGIGTDGAVAALLPPDRKKLLQGDFLFVALSKGSRKAVKINGLTTVSAEDKQLFAEGEAMRAKRKATAAKGGKGFAPCAEEASYLHLMHTRGLMRHAAPAKDMFDYLFKSQPLPEGHFLPDALDGEQMALDGDKSTSSQIVPICQTQCRSIISTQPQSQNAGGKIFGGQLMRQAYELAVQNIRLLLNATGHCVGLKALVIEDTVFKAPVPIGACLNYSSHVVYTKGRYAQVFVTAHVHVIGAHSTYLANTFMYTFEAKERDFPHIVPISYAEMMLNLKGRRAYYSRFSPREE
;
A
#
# COMPACT_ATOMS: atom_id res chain seq x y z
N MET A 1 -10.09 -28.96 -39.42
CA MET A 1 -11.19 -29.53 -38.63
C MET A 1 -11.98 -28.35 -38.06
N TRP A 2 -13.20 -28.16 -38.58
CA TRP A 2 -14.23 -27.18 -38.23
C TRP A 2 -13.89 -25.67 -38.32
N ARG A 3 -13.96 -25.15 -39.56
CA ARG A 3 -14.47 -23.80 -39.87
C ARG A 3 -15.96 -23.94 -40.20
N LEU A 4 -16.81 -23.02 -39.73
CA LEU A 4 -18.16 -22.88 -40.24
C LEU A 4 -18.38 -21.49 -40.82
N SER A 5 -18.87 -21.52 -42.04
CA SER A 5 -19.12 -20.48 -43.02
C SER A 5 -20.48 -19.81 -42.83
N SER A 6 -20.53 -18.56 -43.22
CA SER A 6 -21.74 -17.77 -43.50
C SER A 6 -22.51 -18.31 -44.71
N THR A 7 -23.83 -18.40 -44.59
CA THR A 7 -24.76 -18.31 -45.73
C THR A 7 -26.06 -17.64 -45.31
N THR A 8 -26.45 -16.66 -46.14
CA THR A 8 -27.70 -15.90 -46.15
C THR A 8 -28.73 -16.58 -47.06
N SER A 9 -30.03 -16.52 -46.74
CA SER A 9 -31.12 -16.18 -47.69
C SER A 9 -32.52 -16.32 -47.09
N SER A 10 -33.27 -15.20 -47.12
CA SER A 10 -34.67 -15.00 -47.62
C SER A 10 -35.82 -15.88 -47.09
N SER A 11 -37.09 -15.48 -46.99
CA SER A 11 -37.86 -14.22 -47.03
C SER A 11 -39.33 -14.66 -46.97
N SER A 12 -40.19 -14.03 -46.16
CA SER A 12 -41.60 -13.80 -46.54
C SER A 12 -42.35 -13.00 -45.47
N SER A 13 -43.02 -11.97 -45.96
CA SER A 13 -43.76 -10.90 -45.30
C SER A 13 -45.20 -11.26 -44.91
N SER A 14 -45.71 -10.65 -43.84
CA SER A 14 -47.12 -10.27 -43.73
C SER A 14 -47.23 -8.94 -42.95
N ALA A 15 -47.67 -7.90 -43.66
CA ALA A 15 -47.91 -6.56 -43.14
C ALA A 15 -49.21 -6.47 -42.32
N LEU A 16 -49.32 -5.48 -41.43
CA LEU A 16 -50.43 -4.51 -41.39
C LEU A 16 -50.34 -3.54 -40.19
N ARG A 17 -50.34 -2.23 -40.52
CA ARG A 17 -50.84 -1.03 -39.78
C ARG A 17 -50.15 -0.71 -38.44
N GLY A 18 -49.64 0.49 -38.15
CA GLY A 18 -49.89 1.82 -38.70
C GLY A 18 -50.16 2.77 -37.51
N ARG A 19 -49.28 3.76 -37.29
CA ARG A 19 -49.53 5.12 -36.74
C ARG A 19 -48.21 5.72 -36.26
N GLY A 20 -47.75 6.76 -36.94
CA GLY A 20 -46.66 7.60 -36.47
C GLY A 20 -47.14 8.65 -35.47
N LEU A 21 -46.21 9.19 -34.69
CA LEU A 21 -46.15 10.61 -34.33
C LEU A 21 -44.83 10.92 -33.59
N ILE A 22 -44.42 12.17 -33.75
CA ILE A 22 -43.11 12.76 -33.57
C ILE A 22 -42.98 13.42 -32.18
N SER A 23 -41.75 13.46 -31.65
CA SER A 23 -41.18 14.47 -30.72
C SER A 23 -41.55 14.45 -29.23
N ARG A 24 -40.54 14.37 -28.36
CA ARG A 24 -39.92 15.55 -27.68
C ARG A 24 -38.88 15.11 -26.65
N THR A 25 -37.67 15.65 -26.80
CA THR A 25 -36.60 15.66 -25.80
C THR A 25 -36.94 16.69 -24.71
N ALA A 26 -36.95 16.29 -23.44
CA ALA A 26 -37.14 17.19 -22.31
C ALA A 26 -35.88 17.21 -21.43
N LEU A 27 -35.19 18.35 -21.46
CA LEU A 27 -34.23 18.80 -20.46
C LEU A 27 -34.98 19.08 -19.15
N ILE A 28 -34.53 18.47 -18.05
CA ILE A 28 -35.02 18.78 -16.70
C ILE A 28 -33.97 19.63 -16.01
N THR A 29 -34.28 20.91 -15.84
CA THR A 29 -33.59 21.85 -14.95
C THR A 29 -34.19 21.71 -13.55
N SER A 30 -33.35 21.75 -12.51
CA SER A 30 -33.78 21.72 -11.11
C SER A 30 -33.61 23.11 -10.46
N PRO A 31 -34.54 23.56 -9.61
CA PRO A 31 -34.48 24.87 -8.95
C PRO A 31 -33.65 24.82 -7.65
N ALA A 32 -33.05 25.96 -7.30
CA ALA A 32 -32.36 26.19 -6.03
C ALA A 32 -33.34 26.34 -4.85
N PRO A 33 -33.00 25.93 -3.61
CA PRO A 33 -33.74 26.32 -2.43
C PRO A 33 -32.99 27.37 -1.59
N SER A 34 -33.82 28.24 -1.02
CA SER A 34 -33.53 29.37 -0.15
C SER A 34 -33.22 28.98 1.31
N SER A 35 -32.61 29.94 2.01
CA SER A 35 -32.22 29.91 3.41
C SER A 35 -33.39 29.99 4.40
N SER A 36 -33.39 29.15 5.44
CA SER A 36 -33.84 29.53 6.78
C SER A 36 -33.29 28.57 7.86
N SER A 37 -33.00 29.15 9.01
CA SER A 37 -32.30 28.57 10.16
C SER A 37 -33.25 27.91 11.18
N SER A 38 -32.84 26.80 11.79
CA SER A 38 -32.58 26.65 13.23
C SER A 38 -32.86 25.24 13.82
N ARG A 39 -31.87 24.78 14.60
CA ARG A 39 -31.89 23.88 15.79
C ARG A 39 -32.52 22.48 15.68
N GLY A 40 -31.69 21.46 15.96
CA GLY A 40 -32.14 20.12 16.32
C GLY A 40 -31.02 19.06 16.31
N THR A 41 -30.13 19.09 17.29
CA THR A 41 -29.16 18.01 17.56
C THR A 41 -29.86 16.80 18.15
N GLY A 42 -29.73 15.62 17.51
CA GLY A 42 -30.01 14.34 18.14
C GLY A 42 -30.77 13.34 17.25
N SER A 43 -30.22 12.12 17.15
CA SER A 43 -30.87 10.90 16.65
C SER A 43 -31.01 10.71 15.13
N PHE A 44 -29.92 10.32 14.45
CA PHE A 44 -29.98 9.74 13.09
C PHE A 44 -29.06 8.51 12.89
N PHE A 45 -28.86 7.69 13.93
CA PHE A 45 -28.05 6.46 13.86
C PHE A 45 -28.84 5.16 14.16
N LYS A 46 -30.15 5.16 13.93
CA LYS A 46 -31.02 3.98 14.23
C LYS A 46 -31.68 3.32 13.03
N GLN A 47 -31.49 3.78 11.78
CA GLN A 47 -32.31 3.31 10.66
C GLN A 47 -31.55 2.65 9.49
N SER A 48 -30.30 2.21 9.71
CA SER A 48 -29.53 1.42 8.72
C SER A 48 -29.15 0.01 9.20
N ARG A 49 -29.76 -0.49 10.29
CA ARG A 49 -29.50 -1.83 10.85
C ARG A 49 -30.41 -2.96 10.32
N ARG A 50 -31.34 -2.70 9.39
CA ARG A 50 -32.39 -3.65 9.01
C ARG A 50 -32.21 -4.43 7.72
N PHE A 51 -31.06 -4.35 7.03
CA PHE A 51 -30.91 -4.94 5.69
C PHE A 51 -29.77 -5.96 5.51
N LEU A 52 -29.16 -6.47 6.58
CA LEU A 52 -28.14 -7.55 6.49
C LEU A 52 -28.22 -8.51 7.69
N GLN A 53 -29.38 -9.08 7.96
CA GLN A 53 -29.51 -10.10 9.01
C GLN A 53 -30.51 -11.20 8.63
N THR A 54 -30.09 -12.04 7.70
CA THR A 54 -30.60 -13.39 7.32
C THR A 54 -29.47 -13.96 6.44
N ASP A 55 -28.74 -15.04 6.72
CA ASP A 55 -28.93 -16.22 7.55
C ASP A 55 -27.57 -16.64 8.13
N SER A 56 -27.51 -16.90 9.44
CA SER A 56 -26.36 -17.56 10.07
C SER A 56 -26.81 -18.47 11.19
N ASP A 57 -27.90 -19.22 10.99
CA ASP A 57 -28.37 -20.22 11.94
C ASP A 57 -28.52 -21.56 11.22
N SER A 58 -27.43 -22.32 11.18
CA SER A 58 -27.42 -23.79 11.27
C SER A 58 -26.02 -24.29 10.94
N LEU A 59 -25.20 -24.45 11.98
CA LEU A 59 -24.16 -25.48 12.09
C LEU A 59 -23.67 -25.42 13.55
N GLY A 60 -24.05 -26.44 14.33
CA GLY A 60 -23.78 -26.52 15.75
C GLY A 60 -22.28 -26.58 16.05
N ALA A 61 -21.79 -25.58 16.78
CA ALA A 61 -20.60 -25.66 17.60
C ALA A 61 -20.92 -24.94 18.91
N SER A 62 -20.61 -25.56 20.04
CA SER A 62 -20.78 -25.02 21.39
C SER A 62 -20.04 -23.68 21.54
N SER A 63 -20.73 -22.58 21.24
CA SER A 63 -20.20 -21.22 21.32
C SER A 63 -20.33 -20.70 22.75
N GLY A 64 -19.32 -20.98 23.58
CA GLY A 64 -19.10 -20.14 24.76
C GLY A 64 -18.92 -18.69 24.31
N LYS A 65 -19.69 -17.76 24.88
CA LYS A 65 -19.62 -16.34 24.54
C LYS A 65 -18.19 -15.83 24.79
N MET A 66 -17.50 -15.38 23.74
CA MET A 66 -16.14 -14.84 23.83
C MET A 66 -16.14 -13.60 24.73
N LEU A 67 -15.24 -13.54 25.71
CA LEU A 67 -15.11 -12.43 26.64
C LEU A 67 -14.39 -11.26 25.98
N ALA A 68 -14.77 -10.02 26.32
CA ALA A 68 -14.06 -8.85 25.84
C ALA A 68 -12.56 -8.91 26.20
N TYR A 69 -11.72 -8.26 25.39
CA TYR A 69 -10.29 -8.15 25.67
C TYR A 69 -10.05 -7.52 27.05
N ASP A 70 -9.30 -8.21 27.91
CA ASP A 70 -9.03 -7.79 29.29
C ASP A 70 -7.59 -7.28 29.43
N GLU A 71 -7.43 -5.96 29.55
CA GLU A 71 -6.12 -5.32 29.70
C GLU A 71 -5.39 -5.70 30.99
N SER A 72 -6.06 -6.29 31.98
CA SER A 72 -5.46 -6.73 33.24
C SER A 72 -4.65 -8.03 33.09
N MET A 73 -4.93 -8.83 32.06
CA MET A 73 -4.23 -10.09 31.78
C MET A 73 -2.97 -9.90 30.92
N ARG A 74 -2.57 -8.65 30.65
CA ARG A 74 -1.37 -8.37 29.86
C ARG A 74 -0.12 -8.78 30.62
N PHE A 75 0.88 -9.21 29.88
CA PHE A 75 2.20 -9.55 30.39
C PHE A 75 3.25 -9.13 29.38
N ASP A 76 4.50 -8.99 29.83
CA ASP A 76 5.59 -8.66 28.92
C ASP A 76 6.01 -9.89 28.12
N LYS A 77 6.16 -9.71 26.81
CA LYS A 77 6.62 -10.73 25.88
C LYS A 77 8.01 -10.39 25.36
N THR A 78 8.83 -11.41 25.19
CA THR A 78 10.07 -11.31 24.44
C THR A 78 9.78 -11.18 22.94
N GLY A 79 10.70 -10.57 22.18
CA GLY A 79 10.53 -10.32 20.75
C GLY A 79 10.33 -11.60 19.94
N ASP A 80 11.04 -12.65 20.34
CA ASP A 80 11.01 -13.97 19.72
C ASP A 80 9.65 -14.68 19.77
N ARG A 81 8.88 -14.54 20.85
CA ARG A 81 7.53 -15.10 21.00
C ARG A 81 6.51 -14.51 20.03
N SER A 82 6.78 -13.29 19.56
CA SER A 82 5.93 -12.61 18.58
C SER A 82 6.47 -12.74 17.15
N SER A 83 7.72 -13.19 17.00
CA SER A 83 8.38 -13.32 15.70
C SER A 83 7.69 -14.33 14.79
N ALA A 84 7.91 -14.15 13.49
CA ALA A 84 7.33 -15.04 12.50
C ALA A 84 8.29 -15.22 11.31
N LEU A 85 8.45 -16.45 10.81
CA LEU A 85 9.30 -16.79 9.67
C LEU A 85 8.60 -17.83 8.76
N VAL A 86 8.41 -17.50 7.47
CA VAL A 86 7.92 -18.43 6.43
C VAL A 86 8.94 -18.56 5.32
N ARG A 87 9.24 -19.79 4.93
CA ARG A 87 9.95 -20.09 3.69
C ARG A 87 8.97 -20.31 2.53
N TYR A 88 9.20 -19.59 1.45
CA TYR A 88 8.51 -19.70 0.17
C TYR A 88 9.44 -20.49 -0.74
N ARG A 89 9.16 -21.79 -0.93
CA ARG A 89 9.96 -22.68 -1.78
C ARG A 89 9.70 -22.44 -3.27
N ILE A 90 10.00 -21.23 -3.74
CA ILE A 90 9.78 -20.79 -5.12
C ILE A 90 10.59 -21.65 -6.09
N SER A 91 11.79 -22.08 -5.70
CA SER A 91 12.65 -22.93 -6.54
C SER A 91 12.05 -24.30 -6.85
N SER A 92 11.25 -24.88 -5.95
CA SER A 92 10.71 -26.25 -6.09
C SER A 92 9.19 -26.31 -6.28
N ASP A 93 8.41 -25.41 -5.68
CA ASP A 93 6.93 -25.39 -5.76
C ASP A 93 6.47 -24.48 -6.92
N GLU A 94 6.00 -25.09 -8.01
CA GLU A 94 5.52 -24.36 -9.20
C GLU A 94 4.30 -23.47 -8.90
N ILE A 95 3.42 -23.89 -8.00
CA ILE A 95 2.20 -23.13 -7.69
C ILE A 95 2.59 -21.84 -6.97
N ILE A 96 3.49 -21.93 -6.00
CA ILE A 96 4.03 -20.75 -5.30
C ILE A 96 4.83 -19.91 -6.30
N ARG A 97 5.71 -20.50 -7.11
CA ARG A 97 6.49 -19.77 -8.12
C ARG A 97 5.58 -18.93 -9.01
N ARG A 98 4.52 -19.51 -9.58
CA ARG A 98 3.60 -18.78 -10.47
C ARG A 98 2.85 -17.64 -9.78
N GLU A 99 2.66 -17.70 -8.47
CA GLU A 99 1.99 -16.62 -7.73
C GLU A 99 2.93 -15.43 -7.46
N TYR A 100 4.21 -15.68 -7.18
CA TYR A 100 5.21 -14.65 -6.85
C TYR A 100 6.12 -14.25 -8.01
N MET A 101 6.06 -14.98 -9.12
CA MET A 101 6.76 -14.67 -10.36
C MET A 101 5.92 -13.69 -11.20
N ARG A 102 6.61 -12.70 -11.76
CA ARG A 102 6.09 -11.77 -12.75
C ARG A 102 6.24 -12.39 -14.14
N TYR A 103 5.54 -11.86 -15.14
CA TYR A 103 5.54 -12.42 -16.50
C TYR A 103 6.92 -12.48 -17.18
N ASP A 104 7.90 -11.70 -16.71
CA ASP A 104 9.27 -11.62 -17.20
C ASP A 104 10.24 -12.40 -16.28
N HIS A 105 9.75 -13.40 -15.56
CA HIS A 105 10.48 -14.20 -14.56
C HIS A 105 11.02 -13.44 -13.35
N GLY A 106 10.81 -12.12 -13.28
CA GLY A 106 11.19 -11.30 -12.14
C GLY A 106 10.25 -11.48 -10.95
N VAL A 107 10.62 -10.90 -9.80
CA VAL A 107 9.76 -10.93 -8.61
C VAL A 107 8.53 -10.02 -8.75
N ARG A 108 7.35 -10.55 -8.41
CA ARG A 108 6.12 -9.77 -8.30
C ARG A 108 6.04 -9.08 -6.93
N ILE A 109 6.77 -7.96 -6.79
CA ILE A 109 6.86 -7.18 -5.55
C ILE A 109 5.48 -6.84 -4.96
N GLY A 110 4.49 -6.49 -5.79
CA GLY A 110 3.13 -6.21 -5.31
C GLY A 110 2.52 -7.35 -4.47
N ARG A 111 2.81 -8.61 -4.79
CA ARG A 111 2.38 -9.77 -3.97
C ARG A 111 3.11 -9.84 -2.64
N LEU A 112 4.41 -9.57 -2.64
CA LEU A 112 5.20 -9.51 -1.41
C LEU A 112 4.74 -8.36 -0.50
N LEU A 113 4.36 -7.19 -1.04
CA LEU A 113 3.81 -6.08 -0.25
C LEU A 113 2.52 -6.46 0.48
N GLU A 114 1.66 -7.22 -0.21
CA GLU A 114 0.42 -7.74 0.36
C GLU A 114 0.71 -8.72 1.52
N ASP A 115 1.70 -9.58 1.35
CA ASP A 115 2.15 -10.54 2.36
C ASP A 115 2.90 -9.90 3.53
N LEU A 116 3.71 -8.87 3.28
CA LEU A 116 4.43 -8.13 4.32
C LEU A 116 3.44 -7.53 5.33
N ASP A 117 2.38 -6.87 4.84
CA ASP A 117 1.35 -6.33 5.71
C ASP A 117 0.60 -7.46 6.44
N ALA A 118 0.23 -8.53 5.75
CA ALA A 118 -0.54 -9.63 6.35
C ALA A 118 0.26 -10.40 7.41
N GLY A 119 1.55 -10.63 7.15
CA GLY A 119 2.50 -11.22 8.08
C GLY A 119 2.75 -10.31 9.29
N ALA A 120 2.87 -8.99 9.09
CA ALA A 120 2.96 -8.03 10.18
C ALA A 120 1.68 -8.04 11.05
N GLY A 121 0.52 -8.16 10.42
CA GLY A 121 -0.76 -8.32 11.13
C GLY A 121 -0.82 -9.60 11.98
N ASP A 122 -0.17 -10.67 11.54
CA ASP A 122 -0.05 -11.92 12.32
C ASP A 122 0.91 -11.77 13.50
N VAL A 123 2.11 -11.20 13.30
CA VAL A 123 3.05 -10.85 14.38
C VAL A 123 2.34 -9.98 15.43
N ALA A 124 1.58 -8.97 14.98
CA ALA A 124 0.79 -8.12 15.87
C ALA A 124 -0.27 -8.92 16.65
N ALA A 125 -0.95 -9.86 15.99
CA ALA A 125 -1.96 -10.70 16.62
C ALA A 125 -1.35 -11.62 17.70
N ARG A 126 -0.16 -12.17 17.45
CA ARG A 126 0.58 -12.96 18.44
C ARG A 126 1.01 -12.10 19.61
N HIS A 127 1.52 -10.90 19.34
CA HIS A 127 1.94 -10.02 20.40
C HIS A 127 0.77 -9.60 21.31
N CYS A 128 -0.39 -9.27 20.75
CA CYS A 128 -1.59 -8.90 21.53
C CYS A 128 -2.26 -10.06 22.27
N TYR A 129 -1.92 -11.32 21.97
CA TYR A 129 -2.63 -12.45 22.57
C TYR A 129 -2.34 -12.57 24.07
N LEU A 130 -3.41 -12.71 24.87
CA LEU A 130 -3.37 -12.74 26.34
C LEU A 130 -3.16 -14.16 26.91
N GLY A 131 -2.85 -15.16 26.08
CA GLY A 131 -2.65 -16.54 26.55
C GLY A 131 -3.94 -17.29 26.89
N SER A 132 -5.12 -16.75 26.50
CA SER A 132 -6.41 -17.39 26.72
C SER A 132 -7.28 -17.36 25.45
N PRO A 133 -7.80 -18.52 24.99
CA PRO A 133 -8.69 -18.58 23.82
C PRO A 133 -10.10 -18.05 24.12
N HIS A 134 -10.42 -17.77 25.39
CA HIS A 134 -11.74 -17.29 25.80
C HIS A 134 -11.93 -15.79 25.61
N HIS A 135 -10.86 -15.04 25.30
CA HIS A 135 -10.93 -13.59 25.06
C HIS A 135 -10.92 -13.24 23.57
N GLU A 136 -11.64 -12.18 23.22
CA GLU A 136 -11.63 -11.63 21.89
C GLU A 136 -10.22 -11.12 21.54
N MET A 137 -9.71 -11.50 20.37
CA MET A 137 -8.49 -10.89 19.84
C MET A 137 -8.72 -9.43 19.46
N THR A 138 -7.68 -8.63 19.59
CA THR A 138 -7.67 -7.24 19.11
C THR A 138 -7.77 -7.16 17.58
N ASP A 139 -8.42 -6.09 17.11
CA ASP A 139 -8.39 -5.66 15.72
C ASP A 139 -7.11 -4.86 15.49
N ASN A 140 -6.09 -5.52 14.95
CA ASN A 140 -4.83 -4.90 14.61
C ASN A 140 -4.91 -4.27 13.22
N VAL A 141 -4.74 -2.95 13.15
CA VAL A 141 -4.79 -2.19 11.90
C VAL A 141 -3.44 -1.58 11.58
N THR A 142 -3.08 -1.59 10.30
CA THR A 142 -1.90 -0.91 9.78
C THR A 142 -2.16 0.59 9.78
N ALA A 143 -1.42 1.34 10.61
CA ALA A 143 -1.53 2.80 10.69
C ALA A 143 -0.60 3.48 9.68
N CYS A 144 0.66 3.05 9.62
CA CYS A 144 1.60 3.51 8.62
C CYS A 144 2.64 2.44 8.29
N VAL A 145 3.29 2.63 7.14
CA VAL A 145 4.42 1.85 6.66
C VAL A 145 5.50 2.86 6.30
N ASP A 146 6.64 2.78 6.96
CA ASP A 146 7.80 3.60 6.60
C ASP A 146 8.38 3.11 5.27
N GLY A 147 9.21 3.94 4.64
CA GLY A 147 9.74 3.73 3.31
C GLY A 147 10.33 2.33 3.14
N ILE A 148 9.79 1.57 2.19
CA ILE A 148 10.24 0.21 1.88
C ILE A 148 11.37 0.33 0.88
N LEU A 149 12.55 -0.13 1.28
CA LEU A 149 13.72 -0.19 0.44
C LEU A 149 13.74 -1.52 -0.33
N ILE A 150 13.98 -1.41 -1.63
CA ILE A 150 14.13 -2.54 -2.54
C ILE A 150 15.61 -2.62 -2.90
N ASP A 151 16.26 -3.72 -2.53
CA ASP A 151 17.72 -3.81 -2.57
C ASP A 151 18.29 -3.79 -4.01
N ASP A 152 19.41 -3.07 -4.17
CA ASP A 152 19.98 -2.69 -5.46
C ASP A 152 20.54 -3.86 -6.27
N HIS A 153 20.98 -4.93 -5.60
CA HIS A 153 21.61 -6.09 -6.24
C HIS A 153 20.60 -7.04 -6.92
N LEU A 154 19.30 -6.74 -6.87
CA LEU A 154 18.24 -7.74 -7.05
C LEU A 154 17.10 -7.29 -7.99
N GLY A 155 17.27 -6.16 -8.68
CA GLY A 155 16.24 -5.55 -9.53
C GLY A 155 15.63 -6.47 -10.62
N ASN A 156 16.35 -7.53 -11.01
CA ASN A 156 15.85 -8.66 -11.81
C ASN A 156 16.31 -9.99 -11.19
N ILE A 157 16.00 -10.30 -9.92
CA ILE A 157 16.07 -11.72 -9.52
C ILE A 157 15.11 -12.47 -10.41
N GLU A 158 15.65 -13.28 -11.32
CA GLU A 158 14.93 -14.41 -11.85
C GLU A 158 14.57 -15.30 -10.66
N THR A 159 13.29 -15.60 -10.51
CA THR A 159 12.80 -16.45 -9.43
C THR A 159 13.38 -17.88 -9.48
N ASP A 160 14.03 -18.23 -10.58
CA ASP A 160 14.52 -19.57 -10.85
C ASP A 160 15.68 -19.94 -9.93
N GLY A 161 15.56 -21.11 -9.30
CA GLY A 161 16.55 -21.63 -8.36
C GLY A 161 16.63 -20.88 -7.03
N LYS A 162 15.75 -19.89 -6.75
CA LYS A 162 15.77 -19.12 -5.50
C LYS A 162 14.55 -19.40 -4.62
N ASP A 163 14.76 -19.34 -3.32
CA ASP A 163 13.71 -19.39 -2.31
C ASP A 163 13.65 -18.08 -1.54
N PHE A 164 12.44 -17.67 -1.12
CA PHE A 164 12.26 -16.46 -0.32
C PHE A 164 11.90 -16.78 1.12
N PHE A 165 12.29 -15.90 2.03
CA PHE A 165 12.01 -16.03 3.46
C PHE A 165 11.37 -14.74 3.96
N LEU A 166 10.09 -14.82 4.34
CA LEU A 166 9.37 -13.71 4.96
C LEU A 166 9.59 -13.78 6.47
N GLU A 167 10.29 -12.79 7.02
CA GLU A 167 10.58 -12.66 8.44
C GLU A 167 9.89 -11.42 9.00
N GLY A 168 9.27 -11.56 10.16
CA GLY A 168 8.70 -10.46 10.94
C GLY A 168 9.23 -10.45 12.36
N ARG A 169 9.70 -9.29 12.83
CA ARG A 169 10.16 -9.08 14.21
C ARG A 169 9.61 -7.79 14.79
N LEU A 170 9.35 -7.79 16.09
CA LEU A 170 9.04 -6.56 16.80
C LEU A 170 10.27 -5.69 16.90
N MET A 171 10.09 -4.41 16.61
CA MET A 171 11.07 -3.38 16.89
C MET A 171 10.76 -2.71 18.22
N TRP A 172 9.54 -2.22 18.37
CA TRP A 172 9.17 -1.37 19.50
C TRP A 172 7.70 -1.54 19.83
N VAL A 173 7.35 -1.42 21.11
CA VAL A 173 5.98 -1.50 21.59
C VAL A 173 5.67 -0.33 22.51
N GLY A 174 4.54 0.32 22.26
CA GLY A 174 3.97 1.37 23.09
C GLY A 174 2.74 0.89 23.85
N SER A 175 1.91 1.85 24.28
CA SER A 175 0.69 1.52 25.04
C SER A 175 -0.31 0.68 24.23
N ALA A 176 -0.61 1.10 23.00
CA ALA A 176 -1.61 0.46 22.12
C ALA A 176 -1.12 0.30 20.67
N SER A 177 0.17 0.54 20.44
CA SER A 177 0.79 0.50 19.12
C SER A 177 2.09 -0.26 19.18
N MET A 178 2.43 -0.89 18.06
CA MET A 178 3.66 -1.66 17.93
C MET A 178 4.27 -1.46 16.55
N MET A 179 5.59 -1.48 16.49
CA MET A 179 6.33 -1.36 15.26
C MET A 179 6.99 -2.69 14.93
N ILE A 180 6.77 -3.15 13.72
CA ILE A 180 7.15 -4.48 13.26
C ILE A 180 8.02 -4.31 12.03
N ARG A 181 9.25 -4.82 12.09
CA ARG A 181 10.12 -4.93 10.94
C ARG A 181 9.79 -6.19 10.18
N MET A 182 9.43 -6.02 8.92
CA MET A 182 9.24 -7.11 7.99
C MET A 182 10.38 -7.13 6.97
N ARG A 183 10.97 -8.30 6.76
CA ARG A 183 12.08 -8.53 5.82
C ARG A 183 11.71 -9.67 4.89
N VAL A 184 12.05 -9.52 3.61
CA VAL A 184 12.10 -10.64 2.67
C VAL A 184 13.56 -10.91 2.36
N TRP A 185 14.01 -12.11 2.68
CA TRP A 185 15.31 -12.61 2.28
C TRP A 185 15.18 -13.52 1.06
N THR A 186 16.27 -13.68 0.32
CA THR A 186 16.39 -14.63 -0.79
C THR A 186 17.69 -15.40 -0.66
N ALA A 187 17.68 -16.68 -1.04
CA ALA A 187 18.87 -17.53 -1.12
C ALA A 187 18.68 -18.60 -2.19
N ASP A 188 19.75 -19.34 -2.49
CA ASP A 188 19.69 -20.51 -3.35
C ASP A 188 18.77 -21.59 -2.75
N GLY A 189 17.88 -22.12 -3.61
CA GLY A 189 16.79 -23.01 -3.21
C GLY A 189 17.22 -24.38 -2.70
N THR A 190 18.49 -24.73 -2.87
CA THR A 190 19.09 -25.99 -2.37
C THR A 190 19.40 -25.95 -0.88
N TRP A 191 19.32 -24.79 -0.23
CA TRP A 191 19.64 -24.65 1.18
C TRP A 191 18.63 -25.41 2.06
N GLU A 192 19.13 -26.17 3.02
CA GLU A 192 18.33 -26.76 4.10
C GLU A 192 18.99 -26.48 5.46
N PRO A 193 18.23 -26.16 6.51
CA PRO A 193 18.76 -25.97 7.85
C PRO A 193 19.38 -27.26 8.38
N SER A 194 20.61 -27.18 8.89
CA SER A 194 21.35 -28.31 9.46
C SER A 194 20.67 -28.96 10.67
N ASN A 195 19.76 -28.24 11.36
CA ASN A 195 19.08 -28.69 12.59
C ASN A 195 17.54 -28.78 12.45
N LEU A 196 17.02 -29.25 11.31
CA LEU A 196 15.56 -29.42 11.13
C LEU A 196 14.91 -30.27 12.24
N ALA A 197 15.61 -31.32 12.68
CA ALA A 197 15.15 -32.26 13.72
C ALA A 197 15.04 -31.62 15.12
N ALA A 198 15.80 -30.55 15.41
CA ALA A 198 15.74 -29.85 16.69
C ALA A 198 14.50 -28.94 16.83
N CYS A 199 13.81 -28.64 15.72
CA CYS A 199 12.51 -27.98 15.72
C CYS A 199 11.33 -28.95 15.92
N GLY A 200 11.59 -30.24 16.19
CA GLY A 200 10.58 -31.28 16.36
C GLY A 200 9.55 -30.95 17.44
N SER A 201 8.29 -31.32 17.14
CA SER A 201 7.09 -31.34 18.00
C SER A 201 7.20 -30.64 19.37
N ALA A 202 7.48 -29.34 19.37
CA ALA A 202 7.38 -28.58 20.59
C ALA A 202 5.91 -28.52 21.00
N LYS A 203 5.62 -28.58 22.30
CA LYS A 203 4.25 -28.32 22.77
C LYS A 203 3.79 -26.94 22.27
N PRO A 204 2.47 -26.74 22.08
CA PRO A 204 1.94 -25.43 21.81
C PRO A 204 2.41 -24.38 22.79
N ASP A 205 3.00 -23.32 22.23
CA ASP A 205 3.23 -22.10 22.96
C ASP A 205 1.86 -21.49 23.26
N GLU A 206 1.37 -21.72 24.47
CA GLU A 206 0.11 -21.17 24.98
C GLU A 206 0.11 -19.64 24.98
N SER A 207 1.27 -18.98 24.78
CA SER A 207 1.35 -17.53 24.61
C SER A 207 1.16 -17.05 23.17
N VAL A 208 0.89 -17.96 22.23
CA VAL A 208 0.53 -17.70 20.83
C VAL A 208 -0.94 -18.07 20.61
N PRO A 209 -1.72 -17.25 19.89
CA PRO A 209 -3.12 -17.56 19.63
C PRO A 209 -3.25 -18.85 18.82
N PRO A 210 -4.30 -19.67 19.07
CA PRO A 210 -4.59 -20.80 18.21
C PRO A 210 -4.77 -20.31 16.77
N LYS A 211 -4.49 -21.20 15.79
CA LYS A 211 -4.64 -20.86 14.37
C LYS A 211 -5.97 -20.16 14.14
N ARG A 212 -5.91 -18.92 13.64
CA ARG A 212 -7.12 -18.23 13.19
C ARG A 212 -7.82 -19.11 12.18
N LEU A 213 -9.11 -19.36 12.40
CA LEU A 213 -9.94 -20.11 11.46
C LEU A 213 -9.75 -19.55 10.05
N LYS A 214 -9.51 -20.43 9.08
CA LYS A 214 -9.31 -20.08 7.67
C LYS A 214 -10.47 -19.23 7.12
N SER A 215 -11.66 -19.27 7.73
CA SER A 215 -12.81 -18.45 7.35
C SER A 215 -12.66 -16.95 7.69
N GLN A 216 -11.91 -16.58 8.73
CA GLN A 216 -11.80 -15.21 9.24
C GLN A 216 -10.52 -14.46 8.81
N ALA A 217 -9.58 -15.16 8.20
CA ALA A 217 -8.32 -14.58 7.70
C ALA A 217 -8.51 -13.85 6.36
N SER A 218 -7.69 -12.83 6.09
CA SER A 218 -7.61 -12.21 4.75
C SER A 218 -7.03 -13.21 3.75
N ILE A 219 -7.29 -13.03 2.44
CA ILE A 219 -6.70 -13.89 1.38
C ILE A 219 -5.19 -13.98 1.52
N ALA A 220 -4.52 -12.87 1.79
CA ALA A 220 -3.07 -12.82 1.96
C ALA A 220 -2.60 -13.70 3.13
N LEU A 221 -3.26 -13.59 4.29
CA LEU A 221 -2.91 -14.43 5.43
C LEU A 221 -3.21 -15.91 5.20
N LYS A 222 -4.33 -16.23 4.54
CA LYS A 222 -4.63 -17.62 4.13
C LYS A 222 -3.56 -18.17 3.21
N ARG A 223 -3.06 -17.36 2.28
CA ARG A 223 -1.97 -17.72 1.37
C ARG A 223 -0.67 -17.98 2.13
N ILE A 224 -0.27 -17.11 3.05
CA ILE A 224 0.91 -17.34 3.91
C ILE A 224 0.78 -18.67 4.65
N TYR A 225 -0.40 -18.98 5.20
CA TYR A 225 -0.65 -20.27 5.86
C TYR A 225 -0.60 -21.45 4.91
N GLN A 226 -1.14 -21.33 3.70
CA GLN A 226 -1.05 -22.38 2.68
C GLN A 226 0.40 -22.63 2.25
N VAL A 227 1.20 -21.57 2.09
CA VAL A 227 2.64 -21.65 1.79
C VAL A 227 3.37 -22.39 2.93
N ALA A 228 3.07 -22.04 4.18
CA ALA A 228 3.65 -22.68 5.36
C ALA A 228 3.22 -24.16 5.51
N GLU A 229 1.96 -24.49 5.20
CA GLU A 229 1.43 -25.86 5.24
C GLU A 229 2.05 -26.75 4.14
N ARG A 230 2.25 -26.19 2.94
CA ARG A 230 2.82 -26.92 1.78
C ARG A 230 4.31 -27.16 1.86
N ASN A 231 5.03 -26.29 2.56
CA ASN A 231 6.47 -26.38 2.70
C ASN A 231 6.83 -26.66 4.16
N PRO A 232 6.50 -27.84 4.70
CA PRO A 232 6.82 -28.18 6.08
C PRO A 232 8.35 -28.17 6.24
N GLY A 233 8.84 -27.07 6.81
CA GLY A 233 10.18 -26.90 7.34
C GLY A 233 10.07 -26.40 8.78
N PRO A 234 11.11 -25.81 9.35
CA PRO A 234 11.04 -25.18 10.66
C PRO A 234 10.25 -23.86 10.54
N ASN A 235 8.94 -23.98 10.36
CA ASN A 235 8.02 -22.89 10.09
C ASN A 235 7.52 -22.33 11.41
N ARG A 236 7.92 -21.09 11.74
CA ARG A 236 7.32 -20.32 12.84
C ARG A 236 5.96 -19.72 12.47
N PHE A 237 5.42 -19.93 11.27
CA PHE A 237 4.04 -19.58 10.96
C PHE A 237 3.13 -20.79 10.97
N GLY A 238 2.03 -20.68 11.72
CA GLY A 238 0.95 -21.64 11.63
C GLY A 238 1.33 -23.05 12.05
N SER A 239 2.21 -23.22 13.03
CA SER A 239 2.26 -24.46 13.80
C SER A 239 1.75 -24.13 15.20
N GLU A 240 0.89 -25.01 15.72
CA GLU A 240 0.58 -25.03 17.15
C GLU A 240 1.82 -25.43 17.95
N HIS A 241 3.04 -25.50 17.39
CA HIS A 241 4.21 -26.18 17.94
C HIS A 241 5.48 -25.33 17.69
N CYS A 242 5.38 -24.01 17.86
CA CYS A 242 6.56 -23.15 17.89
C CYS A 242 7.34 -23.48 19.16
N GLY A 243 8.44 -24.23 19.03
CA GLY A 243 9.43 -24.32 20.10
C GLY A 243 9.85 -22.93 20.55
N ILE A 244 10.19 -22.78 21.84
CA ILE A 244 10.70 -21.54 22.44
C ILE A 244 11.89 -21.09 21.59
N GLY A 245 11.60 -20.17 20.70
CA GLY A 245 12.49 -19.88 19.62
C GLY A 245 13.38 -18.75 20.03
N THR A 246 14.35 -18.97 20.93
CA THR A 246 15.42 -17.98 21.20
C THR A 246 15.93 -17.37 19.89
N ASP A 247 16.41 -16.13 19.86
CA ASP A 247 16.82 -15.47 18.61
C ASP A 247 17.82 -16.29 17.76
N GLY A 248 18.63 -17.14 18.42
CA GLY A 248 19.51 -18.11 17.74
C GLY A 248 18.74 -19.09 16.83
N ALA A 249 17.50 -19.42 17.17
CA ALA A 249 16.63 -20.29 16.40
C ALA A 249 15.88 -19.59 15.27
N VAL A 250 15.86 -18.26 15.10
CA VAL A 250 15.43 -17.64 13.82
C VAL A 250 16.63 -17.56 12.89
N ALA A 251 17.77 -17.12 13.41
CA ALA A 251 19.01 -16.99 12.66
C ALA A 251 19.49 -18.33 12.10
N ALA A 252 19.35 -19.43 12.86
CA ALA A 252 19.69 -20.78 12.40
C ALA A 252 18.76 -21.31 11.27
N LEU A 253 17.59 -20.70 11.08
CA LEU A 253 16.61 -21.06 10.08
C LEU A 253 16.69 -20.20 8.81
N LEU A 254 17.60 -19.25 8.80
CA LEU A 254 17.90 -18.41 7.66
C LEU A 254 19.23 -18.85 7.03
N PRO A 255 19.31 -18.94 5.69
CA PRO A 255 20.56 -19.23 5.00
C PRO A 255 21.66 -18.22 5.38
N PRO A 256 22.92 -18.67 5.60
CA PRO A 256 24.01 -17.78 5.98
C PRO A 256 24.38 -16.78 4.88
N ASP A 257 24.22 -17.18 3.62
CA ASP A 257 24.52 -16.44 2.39
C ASP A 257 23.32 -15.66 1.83
N ARG A 258 22.23 -15.57 2.61
CA ARG A 258 21.00 -14.89 2.19
C ARG A 258 21.25 -13.42 1.82
N LYS A 259 20.50 -12.96 0.83
CA LYS A 259 20.46 -11.55 0.42
C LYS A 259 19.13 -10.93 0.83
N LYS A 260 19.14 -9.65 1.19
CA LYS A 260 17.93 -8.92 1.53
C LYS A 260 17.24 -8.46 0.26
N LEU A 261 15.97 -8.78 0.07
CA LEU A 261 15.18 -8.38 -1.09
C LEU A 261 14.34 -7.14 -0.79
N LEU A 262 13.61 -7.17 0.33
CA LEU A 262 12.73 -6.09 0.79
C LEU A 262 12.87 -5.91 2.29
N GLN A 263 12.76 -4.67 2.76
CA GLN A 263 12.61 -4.36 4.18
C GLN A 263 11.64 -3.21 4.34
N GLY A 264 10.64 -3.40 5.20
CA GLY A 264 9.67 -2.37 5.55
C GLY A 264 9.33 -2.42 7.04
N ASP A 265 9.13 -1.24 7.63
CA ASP A 265 8.80 -1.09 9.04
C ASP A 265 7.34 -0.63 9.17
N PHE A 266 6.52 -1.49 9.77
CA PHE A 266 5.06 -1.35 9.86
C PHE A 266 4.65 -0.91 11.25
N LEU A 267 3.88 0.17 11.35
CA LEU A 267 3.25 0.58 12.60
C LEU A 267 1.81 0.06 12.65
N PHE A 268 1.55 -0.80 13.63
CA PHE A 268 0.22 -1.32 13.93
C PHE A 268 -0.37 -0.63 15.16
N VAL A 269 -1.69 -0.50 15.18
CA VAL A 269 -2.47 -0.07 16.34
C VAL A 269 -3.47 -1.16 16.68
N ALA A 270 -3.54 -1.55 17.95
CA ALA A 270 -4.48 -2.53 18.46
C ALA A 270 -5.76 -1.85 18.90
N LEU A 271 -6.89 -2.30 18.35
CA LEU A 271 -8.22 -1.78 18.65
C LEU A 271 -9.11 -2.87 19.25
N SER A 272 -10.07 -2.49 20.08
CA SER A 272 -11.14 -3.40 20.51
C SER A 272 -12.11 -3.70 19.34
N LYS A 273 -12.57 -4.95 19.20
CA LYS A 273 -13.49 -5.37 18.13
C LYS A 273 -14.83 -4.64 18.12
N GLY A 274 -15.36 -4.31 19.29
CA GLY A 274 -16.63 -3.59 19.44
C GLY A 274 -16.48 -2.07 19.32
N SER A 275 -15.75 -1.45 20.25
CA SER A 275 -15.71 0.02 20.34
C SER A 275 -14.70 0.67 19.40
N ARG A 276 -13.81 -0.10 18.76
CA ARG A 276 -12.68 0.37 17.93
C ARG A 276 -11.80 1.39 18.64
N LYS A 277 -11.73 1.33 19.98
CA LYS A 277 -10.86 2.19 20.78
C LYS A 277 -9.50 1.50 20.90
N ALA A 278 -8.45 2.31 20.96
CA ALA A 278 -7.11 1.82 21.25
C ALA A 278 -7.10 1.08 22.60
N VAL A 279 -6.56 -0.13 22.62
CA VAL A 279 -6.47 -0.97 23.82
C VAL A 279 -5.02 -1.17 24.21
N LYS A 280 -4.76 -1.29 25.51
CA LYS A 280 -3.41 -1.58 25.98
C LYS A 280 -2.96 -2.97 25.51
N ILE A 281 -1.71 -3.09 25.10
CA ILE A 281 -1.11 -4.36 24.63
C ILE A 281 0.01 -4.81 25.56
N ASN A 282 0.44 -6.05 25.38
CA ASN A 282 1.57 -6.64 26.10
C ASN A 282 2.83 -5.77 25.96
N GLY A 283 3.70 -5.76 26.97
CA GLY A 283 4.98 -5.06 26.87
C GLY A 283 6.00 -5.89 26.06
N LEU A 284 7.09 -5.24 25.65
CA LEU A 284 8.20 -5.90 24.96
C LEU A 284 9.43 -5.96 25.87
N THR A 285 9.85 -7.16 26.23
CA THR A 285 11.12 -7.41 26.92
C THR A 285 12.22 -7.66 25.91
N THR A 286 13.27 -6.85 25.91
CA THR A 286 14.43 -6.99 25.02
C THR A 286 15.53 -7.79 25.69
N VAL A 287 15.75 -9.03 25.23
CA VAL A 287 16.73 -9.95 25.85
C VAL A 287 18.03 -9.96 25.06
N SER A 288 17.94 -10.21 23.75
CA SER A 288 19.13 -10.35 22.90
C SER A 288 19.73 -9.00 22.48
N ALA A 289 20.95 -9.04 21.96
CA ALA A 289 21.59 -7.87 21.37
C ALA A 289 20.82 -7.34 20.14
N GLU A 290 20.28 -8.25 19.31
CA GLU A 290 19.47 -7.87 18.13
C GLU A 290 18.16 -7.20 18.57
N ASP A 291 17.47 -7.73 19.59
CA ASP A 291 16.26 -7.13 20.15
C ASP A 291 16.51 -5.71 20.68
N LYS A 292 17.61 -5.52 21.42
CA LYS A 292 17.99 -4.21 21.94
C LYS A 292 18.28 -3.21 20.83
N GLN A 293 18.96 -3.66 19.77
CA GLN A 293 19.22 -2.84 18.59
C GLN A 293 17.92 -2.45 17.87
N LEU A 294 17.04 -3.43 17.60
CA LEU A 294 15.75 -3.19 16.96
C LEU A 294 14.87 -2.23 17.78
N PHE A 295 14.93 -2.32 19.11
CA PHE A 295 14.24 -1.41 20.01
C PHE A 295 14.77 0.02 19.93
N ALA A 296 16.09 0.20 20.00
CA ALA A 296 16.71 1.51 19.86
C ALA A 296 16.38 2.16 18.50
N GLU A 297 16.46 1.39 17.41
CA GLU A 297 16.03 1.85 16.08
C GLU A 297 14.55 2.24 16.06
N GLY A 298 13.70 1.47 16.75
CA GLY A 298 12.28 1.73 16.84
C GLY A 298 11.93 3.01 17.59
N GLU A 299 12.62 3.27 18.70
CA GLU A 299 12.51 4.53 19.44
C GLU A 299 12.95 5.73 18.59
N ALA A 300 14.07 5.59 17.87
CA ALA A 300 14.58 6.64 16.99
C ALA A 300 13.58 6.98 15.86
N MET A 301 12.99 5.98 15.22
CA MET A 301 11.95 6.18 14.20
C MET A 301 10.71 6.85 14.78
N ARG A 302 10.24 6.42 15.96
CA ARG A 302 9.12 7.06 16.65
C ARG A 302 9.43 8.53 16.97
N ALA A 303 10.62 8.83 17.47
CA ALA A 303 11.06 10.19 17.76
C ALA A 303 11.08 11.04 16.47
N LYS A 304 11.62 10.50 15.37
CA LYS A 304 11.61 11.15 14.05
C LYS A 304 10.20 11.45 13.58
N ARG A 305 9.26 10.49 13.66
CA ARG A 305 7.85 10.70 13.28
C ARG A 305 7.19 11.77 14.15
N LYS A 306 7.43 11.75 15.47
CA LYS A 306 6.92 12.78 16.39
C LYS A 306 7.46 14.16 16.03
N ALA A 307 8.75 14.27 15.69
CA ALA A 307 9.36 15.53 15.26
C ALA A 307 8.78 16.02 13.91
N THR A 308 8.62 15.13 12.93
CA THR A 308 7.98 15.46 11.64
C THR A 308 6.53 15.92 11.84
N ALA A 309 5.77 15.29 12.74
CA ALA A 309 4.41 15.70 13.06
C ALA A 309 4.37 17.06 13.79
N ALA A 310 5.30 17.29 14.74
CA ALA A 310 5.40 18.54 15.50
C ALA A 310 5.82 19.74 14.63
N LYS A 311 6.61 19.50 13.57
CA LYS A 311 6.94 20.52 12.55
C LYS A 311 5.73 21.00 11.74
N GLY A 312 4.53 20.45 11.98
CA GLY A 312 3.25 21.12 11.76
C GLY A 312 3.01 21.69 10.35
N GLY A 313 2.23 20.98 9.53
CA GLY A 313 1.27 21.62 8.62
C GLY A 313 1.78 22.44 7.43
N LYS A 314 3.08 22.65 7.22
CA LYS A 314 3.62 23.20 5.95
C LYS A 314 3.89 22.14 4.88
N GLY A 315 3.39 20.91 5.07
CA GLY A 315 3.73 19.75 4.24
C GLY A 315 3.36 19.87 2.76
N PHE A 316 2.53 20.85 2.39
CA PHE A 316 2.13 21.08 1.00
C PHE A 316 2.31 22.53 0.52
N ALA A 317 2.52 23.48 1.42
CA ALA A 317 2.78 24.85 1.00
C ALA A 317 4.19 24.93 0.37
N PRO A 318 4.34 25.53 -0.81
CA PRO A 318 5.66 25.80 -1.37
C PRO A 318 6.38 26.81 -0.46
N CYS A 319 7.70 26.63 -0.25
CA CYS A 319 8.53 27.67 0.32
C CYS A 319 8.63 28.86 -0.65
N ALA A 320 9.24 29.98 -0.23
CA ALA A 320 9.38 31.16 -1.10
C ALA A 320 10.09 30.82 -2.43
N GLU A 321 11.15 30.02 -2.37
CA GLU A 321 11.89 29.57 -3.56
C GLU A 321 11.04 28.69 -4.47
N GLU A 322 10.32 27.72 -3.89
CA GLU A 322 9.42 26.85 -4.64
C GLU A 322 8.22 27.62 -5.20
N ALA A 323 7.73 28.64 -4.52
CA ALA A 323 6.67 29.51 -4.99
C ALA A 323 7.15 30.36 -6.18
N SER A 324 8.37 30.88 -6.13
CA SER A 324 9.02 31.54 -7.27
C SER A 324 9.21 30.60 -8.45
N TYR A 325 9.61 29.36 -8.20
CA TYR A 325 9.70 28.31 -9.23
C TYR A 325 8.34 28.02 -9.88
N LEU A 326 7.28 27.88 -9.06
CA LEU A 326 5.91 27.72 -9.56
C LEU A 326 5.45 28.94 -10.36
N HIS A 327 5.72 30.14 -9.88
CA HIS A 327 5.40 31.38 -10.60
C HIS A 327 6.12 31.45 -11.96
N LEU A 328 7.41 31.12 -12.01
CA LEU A 328 8.17 31.12 -13.26
C LEU A 328 7.63 30.09 -14.27
N MET A 329 7.30 28.89 -13.80
CA MET A 329 6.71 27.84 -14.64
C MET A 329 5.35 28.28 -15.23
N HIS A 330 4.57 29.05 -14.46
CA HIS A 330 3.35 29.69 -14.95
C HIS A 330 3.63 30.74 -16.03
N THR A 331 4.54 31.68 -15.75
CA THR A 331 4.87 32.81 -16.63
C THR A 331 5.51 32.39 -17.95
N ARG A 332 6.25 31.28 -17.98
CA ARG A 332 6.88 30.72 -19.21
C ARG A 332 5.89 30.05 -20.19
N GLY A 333 4.58 30.13 -19.97
CA GLY A 333 3.57 29.70 -20.94
C GLY A 333 3.39 28.18 -21.05
N LEU A 334 3.83 27.41 -20.04
CA LEU A 334 3.51 25.97 -19.92
C LEU A 334 2.03 25.72 -19.57
N MET A 335 1.27 26.77 -19.21
CA MET A 335 -0.19 26.70 -19.08
C MET A 335 -0.86 26.91 -20.44
N ARG A 336 -1.33 25.82 -21.08
CA ARG A 336 -2.15 25.89 -22.30
C ARG A 336 -3.60 25.47 -21.97
N HIS A 337 -4.45 26.48 -21.78
CA HIS A 337 -5.93 26.48 -21.65
C HIS A 337 -6.62 26.02 -20.33
N ALA A 338 -7.64 26.83 -19.97
CA ALA A 338 -8.60 26.79 -18.84
C ALA A 338 -9.81 25.85 -19.16
N ALA A 339 -10.73 25.39 -18.28
CA ALA A 339 -11.44 25.91 -17.08
C ALA A 339 -12.30 24.75 -16.45
N PRO A 340 -13.24 24.93 -15.48
CA PRO A 340 -13.38 25.93 -14.42
C PRO A 340 -13.12 25.32 -13.03
N ALA A 341 -12.34 26.04 -12.21
CA ALA A 341 -12.06 25.69 -10.82
C ALA A 341 -13.16 26.22 -9.90
N LYS A 342 -14.34 25.59 -9.86
CA LYS A 342 -15.35 25.98 -8.86
C LYS A 342 -15.09 25.38 -7.48
N ASP A 343 -14.37 24.26 -7.38
CA ASP A 343 -14.26 23.52 -6.10
C ASP A 343 -12.84 23.33 -5.55
N MET A 344 -11.80 23.91 -6.16
CA MET A 344 -10.42 23.73 -5.67
C MET A 344 -9.79 25.00 -5.08
N PHE A 345 -10.34 26.17 -5.39
CA PHE A 345 -9.89 27.48 -4.89
C PHE A 345 -10.40 27.78 -3.48
N ASP A 346 -11.63 27.38 -3.15
CA ASP A 346 -12.25 27.64 -1.85
C ASP A 346 -11.60 26.86 -0.69
N TYR A 347 -10.84 25.80 -0.98
CA TYR A 347 -10.23 24.93 0.04
C TYR A 347 -8.85 25.40 0.52
N LEU A 348 -8.15 26.26 -0.22
CA LEU A 348 -6.73 26.52 0.08
C LEU A 348 -6.42 27.95 0.52
N PHE A 349 -7.11 28.99 0.06
CA PHE A 349 -6.69 30.38 0.36
C PHE A 349 -7.84 31.39 0.34
N LYS A 350 -8.64 31.45 1.42
CA LYS A 350 -9.41 32.68 1.71
C LYS A 350 -8.52 33.65 2.48
N SER A 351 -8.28 34.81 1.85
CA SER A 351 -7.65 36.07 2.34
C SER A 351 -6.15 35.99 2.67
N GLN A 352 -5.24 36.84 2.18
CA GLN A 352 -5.24 38.28 1.86
C GLN A 352 -4.17 38.63 0.79
N PRO A 353 -4.14 39.85 0.21
CA PRO A 353 -3.09 40.27 -0.72
C PRO A 353 -1.85 40.82 0.02
N LEU A 354 -0.66 40.64 -0.54
CA LEU A 354 0.59 41.22 -0.04
C LEU A 354 1.53 41.59 -1.22
N PRO A 355 2.50 42.50 -1.01
CA PRO A 355 2.69 43.69 -1.82
C PRO A 355 3.79 43.57 -2.88
N GLU A 356 3.79 44.54 -3.79
CA GLU A 356 4.74 44.68 -4.89
C GLU A 356 6.17 44.95 -4.39
N GLY A 357 7.12 44.23 -4.99
CA GLY A 357 8.53 44.59 -5.05
C GLY A 357 9.44 43.82 -4.12
N HIS A 358 9.93 42.65 -4.53
CA HIS A 358 11.25 42.15 -4.12
C HIS A 358 11.90 41.31 -5.22
N PHE A 359 13.19 41.60 -5.39
CA PHE A 359 14.15 41.08 -6.36
C PHE A 359 14.32 39.55 -6.34
N LEU A 360 14.54 38.96 -7.53
CA LEU A 360 15.01 37.59 -7.75
C LEU A 360 16.51 37.47 -7.46
N PRO A 361 16.99 36.47 -6.71
CA PRO A 361 18.38 36.02 -6.77
C PRO A 361 18.56 34.97 -7.89
N ASP A 362 19.70 35.05 -8.56
CA ASP A 362 20.25 34.17 -9.59
C ASP A 362 20.33 32.69 -9.20
N ALA A 363 19.23 31.93 -9.34
CA ALA A 363 19.27 30.48 -9.12
C ALA A 363 18.36 29.72 -10.08
N LEU A 364 18.55 29.93 -11.38
CA LEU A 364 18.30 28.90 -12.38
C LEU A 364 19.41 28.98 -13.40
N ASP A 365 20.21 27.91 -13.47
CA ASP A 365 21.12 27.55 -14.56
C ASP A 365 20.36 27.58 -15.90
N GLY A 366 20.20 28.80 -16.42
CA GLY A 366 19.60 29.11 -17.70
C GLY A 366 20.54 28.87 -18.88
N GLU A 367 21.77 28.43 -18.63
CA GLU A 367 22.75 28.18 -19.70
C GLU A 367 22.77 26.74 -20.25
N GLN A 368 22.04 25.78 -19.66
CA GLN A 368 22.10 24.39 -20.12
C GLN A 368 20.85 23.88 -20.84
N MET A 369 19.96 24.79 -21.26
CA MET A 369 18.83 24.48 -22.13
C MET A 369 19.01 24.96 -23.58
N ALA A 370 20.12 25.62 -23.90
CA ALA A 370 20.35 26.17 -25.24
C ALA A 370 21.80 26.10 -25.78
N LEU A 371 22.75 25.45 -25.09
CA LEU A 371 24.14 25.36 -25.55
C LEU A 371 24.82 23.99 -25.44
N ASP A 372 24.06 22.90 -25.30
CA ASP A 372 24.57 21.57 -25.62
C ASP A 372 23.99 21.12 -26.96
N GLY A 373 24.72 21.46 -28.02
CA GLY A 373 24.58 20.85 -29.34
C GLY A 373 25.01 19.39 -29.36
N ASP A 374 24.48 18.57 -28.44
CA ASP A 374 24.62 17.13 -28.51
C ASP A 374 23.40 16.52 -29.21
N LYS A 375 23.62 16.09 -30.45
CA LYS A 375 22.61 15.47 -31.33
C LYS A 375 22.27 14.03 -30.90
N SER A 376 22.14 13.74 -29.61
CA SER A 376 21.96 12.36 -29.13
C SER A 376 21.04 12.15 -27.93
N THR A 377 19.92 12.88 -27.81
CA THR A 377 18.65 12.31 -27.27
C THR A 377 17.53 13.33 -27.44
N SER A 378 16.58 13.03 -28.32
CA SER A 378 15.29 13.73 -28.33
C SER A 378 14.60 13.46 -26.99
N SER A 379 14.79 14.34 -26.00
CA SER A 379 14.12 14.25 -24.71
C SER A 379 12.67 14.64 -24.92
N GLN A 380 11.87 13.65 -25.33
CA GLN A 380 10.45 13.80 -25.57
C GLN A 380 9.80 14.42 -24.33
N ILE A 381 9.15 15.56 -24.52
CA ILE A 381 8.41 16.25 -23.46
C ILE A 381 7.03 15.63 -23.37
N VAL A 382 6.65 15.17 -22.17
CA VAL A 382 5.36 14.52 -21.93
C VAL A 382 4.65 15.22 -20.75
N PRO A 383 3.45 15.79 -20.98
CA PRO A 383 2.61 16.33 -19.91
C PRO A 383 2.20 15.28 -18.87
N ILE A 384 2.14 15.65 -17.59
CA ILE A 384 1.72 14.74 -16.50
C ILE A 384 0.36 14.11 -16.79
N CYS A 385 -0.62 14.88 -17.28
CA CYS A 385 -1.96 14.37 -17.62
C CYS A 385 -1.94 13.25 -18.67
N GLN A 386 -0.99 13.24 -19.60
CA GLN A 386 -0.85 12.21 -20.64
C GLN A 386 -0.28 10.91 -20.09
N THR A 387 0.29 10.94 -18.88
CA THR A 387 0.80 9.74 -18.18
C THR A 387 -0.24 9.09 -17.27
N GLN A 388 -1.52 9.49 -17.34
CA GLN A 388 -2.50 8.99 -16.39
C GLN A 388 -2.90 7.54 -16.69
N CYS A 389 -2.76 6.67 -15.69
CA CYS A 389 -3.34 5.33 -15.68
C CYS A 389 -4.36 5.19 -14.56
N ARG A 390 -5.50 4.54 -14.83
CA ARG A 390 -6.55 4.30 -13.83
C ARG A 390 -6.92 2.83 -13.72
N SER A 391 -7.29 2.40 -12.53
CA SER A 391 -7.83 1.07 -12.26
C SER A 391 -8.94 1.18 -11.23
N ILE A 392 -10.07 0.53 -11.48
CA ILE A 392 -11.21 0.53 -10.58
C ILE A 392 -11.48 -0.91 -10.16
N ILE A 393 -11.59 -1.12 -8.85
CA ILE A 393 -11.78 -2.44 -8.25
C ILE A 393 -12.95 -2.38 -7.28
N SER A 394 -13.85 -3.36 -7.39
CA SER A 394 -14.91 -3.56 -6.39
C SER A 394 -14.34 -4.28 -5.16
N THR A 395 -14.64 -3.78 -3.96
CA THR A 395 -14.14 -4.37 -2.72
C THR A 395 -15.01 -5.53 -2.26
N GLN A 396 -14.43 -6.73 -2.18
CA GLN A 396 -15.17 -7.96 -1.96
C GLN A 396 -14.94 -8.54 -0.54
N PRO A 397 -15.92 -9.27 0.04
CA PRO A 397 -15.81 -9.82 1.39
C PRO A 397 -14.58 -10.72 1.60
N GLN A 398 -14.16 -11.48 0.59
CA GLN A 398 -12.98 -12.34 0.69
C GLN A 398 -11.69 -11.55 1.01
N SER A 399 -11.62 -10.28 0.63
CA SER A 399 -10.43 -9.45 0.82
C SER A 399 -10.46 -8.63 2.12
N GLN A 400 -11.43 -8.90 3.01
CA GLN A 400 -11.53 -8.22 4.28
C GLN A 400 -10.46 -8.69 5.29
N ASN A 401 -10.11 -7.80 6.21
CA ASN A 401 -9.40 -8.12 7.44
C ASN A 401 -10.39 -8.60 8.52
N ALA A 402 -9.86 -8.99 9.69
CA ALA A 402 -10.67 -9.43 10.83
C ALA A 402 -11.69 -8.38 11.31
N GLY A 403 -11.44 -7.10 11.04
CA GLY A 403 -12.31 -5.97 11.37
C GLY A 403 -13.32 -5.60 10.28
N GLY A 404 -13.51 -6.44 9.25
CA GLY A 404 -14.51 -6.26 8.19
C GLY A 404 -14.22 -5.12 7.21
N LYS A 405 -12.95 -4.74 7.03
CA LYS A 405 -12.50 -3.69 6.11
C LYS A 405 -11.45 -4.22 5.15
N ILE A 406 -11.27 -3.55 4.02
CA ILE A 406 -10.18 -3.89 3.11
C ILE A 406 -8.84 -3.55 3.76
N PHE A 407 -7.91 -4.46 3.57
CA PHE A 407 -6.61 -4.48 4.22
C PHE A 407 -5.58 -3.58 3.51
N GLY A 408 -4.60 -3.05 4.26
CA GLY A 408 -3.58 -2.13 3.76
C GLY A 408 -2.72 -2.74 2.65
N GLY A 409 -2.37 -4.02 2.79
CA GLY A 409 -1.57 -4.78 1.84
C GLY A 409 -2.22 -4.87 0.46
N GLN A 410 -3.55 -5.00 0.40
CA GLN A 410 -4.26 -4.99 -0.88
C GLN A 410 -4.15 -3.60 -1.53
N LEU A 411 -4.26 -2.54 -0.73
CA LEU A 411 -4.12 -1.17 -1.23
C LEU A 411 -2.73 -0.92 -1.82
N MET A 412 -1.68 -1.32 -1.09
CA MET A 412 -0.30 -1.21 -1.54
C MET A 412 -0.02 -2.01 -2.80
N ARG A 413 -0.47 -3.26 -2.86
CA ARG A 413 -0.30 -4.12 -4.03
C ARG A 413 -0.87 -3.49 -5.30
N GLN A 414 -2.14 -3.09 -5.25
CA GLN A 414 -2.83 -2.57 -6.43
C GLN A 414 -2.24 -1.22 -6.87
N ALA A 415 -1.89 -0.36 -5.91
CA ALA A 415 -1.22 0.90 -6.21
C ALA A 415 0.17 0.69 -6.84
N TYR A 416 0.96 -0.24 -6.31
CA TYR A 416 2.30 -0.56 -6.84
C TYR A 416 2.21 -1.18 -8.24
N GLU A 417 1.34 -2.19 -8.43
CA GLU A 417 1.15 -2.81 -9.74
C GLU A 417 0.69 -1.78 -10.77
N LEU A 418 -0.23 -0.87 -10.43
CA LEU A 418 -0.64 0.23 -11.31
C LEU A 418 0.51 1.19 -11.63
N ALA A 419 1.35 1.54 -10.65
CA ALA A 419 2.51 2.41 -10.87
C ALA A 419 3.53 1.80 -11.83
N VAL A 420 3.81 0.50 -11.68
CA VAL A 420 4.68 -0.26 -12.60
C VAL A 420 4.12 -0.26 -14.02
N GLN A 421 2.81 -0.51 -14.17
CA GLN A 421 2.18 -0.48 -15.50
C GLN A 421 2.22 0.92 -16.12
N ASN A 422 2.00 1.97 -15.32
CA ASN A 422 2.04 3.33 -15.82
C ASN A 422 3.40 3.68 -16.44
N ILE A 423 4.49 3.41 -15.72
CA ILE A 423 5.84 3.64 -16.27
C ILE A 423 6.09 2.80 -17.51
N ARG A 424 5.71 1.52 -17.50
CA ARG A 424 5.91 0.64 -18.65
C ARG A 424 5.17 1.14 -19.88
N LEU A 425 3.94 1.64 -19.72
CA LEU A 425 3.16 2.26 -20.79
C LEU A 425 3.80 3.55 -21.28
N LEU A 426 4.29 4.40 -20.37
CA LEU A 426 5.04 5.60 -20.73
C LEU A 426 6.27 5.26 -21.58
N LEU A 427 7.12 4.35 -21.09
CA LEU A 427 8.32 3.91 -21.80
C LEU A 427 7.98 3.32 -23.18
N ASN A 428 6.94 2.48 -23.26
CA ASN A 428 6.49 1.93 -24.52
C ASN A 428 5.99 3.01 -25.50
N ALA A 429 5.20 3.97 -25.02
CA ALA A 429 4.67 5.06 -25.84
C ALA A 429 5.75 6.02 -26.35
N THR A 430 6.85 6.16 -25.61
CA THR A 430 8.00 7.00 -25.99
C THR A 430 9.08 6.22 -26.75
N GLY A 431 8.83 4.96 -27.15
CA GLY A 431 9.81 4.14 -27.87
C GLY A 431 11.05 3.76 -27.05
N HIS A 432 10.95 3.81 -25.71
CA HIS A 432 12.00 3.39 -24.79
C HIS A 432 11.78 1.92 -24.42
N CYS A 433 12.68 1.04 -24.83
CA CYS A 433 12.76 -0.33 -24.30
C CYS A 433 13.79 -0.31 -23.19
N VAL A 434 13.37 -0.46 -21.93
CA VAL A 434 14.33 -0.44 -20.82
C VAL A 434 13.85 -1.28 -19.66
N GLY A 435 14.74 -2.11 -19.12
CA GLY A 435 14.52 -2.77 -17.83
C GLY A 435 14.20 -1.74 -16.72
N LEU A 436 13.09 -1.95 -16.01
CA LEU A 436 12.63 -1.08 -14.94
C LEU A 436 12.99 -1.67 -13.57
N LYS A 437 13.62 -0.87 -12.72
CA LYS A 437 13.93 -1.21 -11.34
C LYS A 437 13.09 -0.35 -10.40
N ALA A 438 12.40 -0.98 -9.45
CA ALA A 438 11.79 -0.26 -8.34
C ALA A 438 12.84 -0.06 -7.25
N LEU A 439 12.97 1.16 -6.74
CA LEU A 439 13.98 1.50 -5.73
C LEU A 439 13.35 1.65 -4.34
N VAL A 440 12.30 2.46 -4.27
CA VAL A 440 11.71 2.87 -3.01
C VAL A 440 10.21 2.97 -3.15
N ILE A 441 9.51 2.47 -2.13
CA ILE A 441 8.12 2.79 -1.87
C ILE A 441 8.14 3.76 -0.70
N GLU A 442 7.66 4.99 -0.90
CA GLU A 442 7.71 6.05 0.11
C GLU A 442 6.79 5.77 1.31
N ASP A 443 7.02 6.52 2.40
CA ASP A 443 6.22 6.48 3.62
C ASP A 443 4.71 6.57 3.29
N THR A 444 3.96 5.60 3.79
CA THR A 444 2.52 5.47 3.55
C THR A 444 1.77 5.54 4.87
N VAL A 445 0.90 6.53 5.03
CA VAL A 445 0.00 6.65 6.18
C VAL A 445 -1.43 6.32 5.73
N PHE A 446 -2.04 5.29 6.30
CA PHE A 446 -3.40 4.89 5.95
C PHE A 446 -4.42 5.84 6.57
N LYS A 447 -5.02 6.71 5.74
CA LYS A 447 -5.83 7.85 6.20
C LYS A 447 -7.26 7.46 6.54
N ALA A 448 -7.86 6.54 5.78
CA ALA A 448 -9.25 6.14 5.98
C ALA A 448 -9.46 4.65 5.71
N PRO A 449 -10.34 3.97 6.47
CA PRO A 449 -10.68 2.58 6.25
C PRO A 449 -11.52 2.43 4.97
N VAL A 450 -11.31 1.34 4.25
CA VAL A 450 -12.06 1.06 3.02
C VAL A 450 -13.13 0.00 3.31
N PRO A 451 -14.43 0.31 3.20
CA PRO A 451 -15.51 -0.63 3.43
C PRO A 451 -15.63 -1.64 2.28
N ILE A 452 -16.22 -2.80 2.59
CA ILE A 452 -16.62 -3.81 1.60
C ILE A 452 -17.81 -3.28 0.78
N GLY A 453 -17.88 -3.65 -0.49
CA GLY A 453 -18.91 -3.21 -1.44
C GLY A 453 -18.67 -1.81 -2.02
N ALA A 454 -17.59 -1.12 -1.64
CA ALA A 454 -17.21 0.15 -2.23
C ALA A 454 -16.43 -0.04 -3.54
N CYS A 455 -16.45 0.99 -4.39
CA CYS A 455 -15.61 1.07 -5.57
C CYS A 455 -14.32 1.81 -5.22
N LEU A 456 -13.19 1.11 -5.35
CA LEU A 456 -11.86 1.65 -5.10
C LEU A 456 -11.23 2.04 -6.43
N ASN A 457 -11.08 3.34 -6.65
CA ASN A 457 -10.55 3.95 -7.87
C ASN A 457 -9.11 4.43 -7.64
N TYR A 458 -8.16 3.76 -8.29
CA TYR A 458 -6.77 4.14 -8.31
C TYR A 458 -6.48 5.03 -9.51
N SER A 459 -5.77 6.13 -9.29
CA SER A 459 -5.21 6.96 -10.37
C SER A 459 -3.71 7.15 -10.15
N SER A 460 -2.92 6.69 -11.12
CA SER A 460 -1.46 6.82 -11.18
C SER A 460 -1.07 7.91 -12.18
N HIS A 461 -0.04 8.69 -11.83
CA HIS A 461 0.60 9.67 -12.71
C HIS A 461 2.11 9.61 -12.52
N VAL A 462 2.89 9.73 -13.60
CA VAL A 462 4.32 10.00 -13.50
C VAL A 462 4.45 11.50 -13.28
N VAL A 463 4.94 11.91 -12.10
CA VAL A 463 4.86 13.31 -11.66
C VAL A 463 6.17 14.06 -11.83
N TYR A 464 7.31 13.36 -11.80
CA TYR A 464 8.63 13.97 -11.93
C TYR A 464 9.62 12.96 -12.50
N THR A 465 10.50 13.41 -13.40
CA THR A 465 11.61 12.62 -13.95
C THR A 465 12.90 13.44 -13.91
N LYS A 466 14.02 12.76 -13.64
CA LYS A 466 15.38 13.33 -13.71
C LYS A 466 16.36 12.23 -14.12
N GLY A 467 16.88 12.33 -15.35
CA GLY A 467 17.71 11.29 -15.96
C GLY A 467 16.99 9.93 -15.94
N ARG A 468 17.64 8.92 -15.38
CA ARG A 468 17.11 7.56 -15.23
C ARG A 468 16.08 7.38 -14.12
N TYR A 469 15.72 8.41 -13.37
CA TYR A 469 14.81 8.27 -12.22
C TYR A 469 13.42 8.86 -12.51
N ALA A 470 12.39 8.14 -12.09
CA ALA A 470 11.00 8.57 -12.17
C ALA A 470 10.29 8.46 -10.83
N GLN A 471 9.46 9.45 -10.54
CA GLN A 471 8.58 9.50 -9.38
C GLN A 471 7.14 9.31 -9.84
N VAL A 472 6.47 8.30 -9.30
CA VAL A 472 5.09 7.94 -9.65
C VAL A 472 4.20 8.14 -8.45
N PHE A 473 3.18 8.98 -8.63
CA PHE A 473 2.20 9.27 -7.60
C PHE A 473 0.89 8.53 -7.90
N VAL A 474 0.40 7.78 -6.91
CA VAL A 474 -0.86 7.03 -7.01
C VAL A 474 -1.82 7.50 -5.92
N THR A 475 -3.05 7.81 -6.29
CA THR A 475 -4.14 8.11 -5.36
C THR A 475 -5.16 6.97 -5.36
N ALA A 476 -5.70 6.64 -4.19
CA ALA A 476 -6.76 5.65 -4.03
C ALA A 476 -8.01 6.33 -3.46
N HIS A 477 -9.02 6.51 -4.30
CA HIS A 477 -10.32 7.08 -3.93
C HIS A 477 -11.34 5.98 -3.69
N VAL A 478 -12.13 6.14 -2.63
CA VAL A 478 -13.24 5.23 -2.32
C VAL A 478 -14.53 5.92 -2.69
N HIS A 479 -15.37 5.21 -3.44
CA HIS A 479 -16.75 5.59 -3.71
C HIS A 479 -17.68 4.59 -3.02
N VAL A 480 -18.43 5.05 -2.02
CA VAL A 480 -19.39 4.20 -1.30
C VAL A 480 -20.73 4.26 -2.00
N ILE A 481 -21.08 3.16 -2.67
CA ILE A 481 -22.32 3.03 -3.43
C ILE A 481 -23.50 3.01 -2.46
N GLY A 482 -24.55 3.77 -2.77
CA GLY A 482 -25.74 3.96 -1.93
C GLY A 482 -25.63 5.09 -0.90
N ALA A 483 -24.44 5.32 -0.32
CA ALA A 483 -24.19 6.49 0.54
C ALA A 483 -23.80 7.75 -0.25
N HIS A 484 -23.53 7.61 -1.55
CA HIS A 484 -23.11 8.69 -2.46
C HIS A 484 -21.90 9.49 -1.96
N SER A 485 -21.04 8.87 -1.15
CA SER A 485 -19.86 9.51 -0.58
C SER A 485 -18.59 9.09 -1.32
N THR A 486 -17.72 10.07 -1.55
CA THR A 486 -16.40 9.85 -2.14
C THR A 486 -15.34 10.47 -1.23
N TYR A 487 -14.26 9.74 -0.98
CA TYR A 487 -13.13 10.26 -0.21
C TYR A 487 -11.81 9.63 -0.63
N LEU A 488 -10.71 10.34 -0.39
CA LEU A 488 -9.36 9.85 -0.60
C LEU A 488 -8.98 8.91 0.54
N ALA A 489 -8.84 7.61 0.26
CA ALA A 489 -8.42 6.64 1.26
C ALA A 489 -6.91 6.65 1.51
N ASN A 490 -6.12 6.73 0.44
CA ASN A 490 -4.67 6.76 0.56
C ASN A 490 -3.96 7.37 -0.65
N THR A 491 -2.69 7.71 -0.47
CA THR A 491 -1.78 8.22 -1.48
C THR A 491 -0.44 7.50 -1.38
N PHE A 492 0.12 7.09 -2.50
CA PHE A 492 1.40 6.38 -2.58
C PHE A 492 2.35 7.13 -3.50
N MET A 493 3.64 7.11 -3.18
CA MET A 493 4.70 7.59 -4.05
C MET A 493 5.74 6.49 -4.22
N TYR A 494 6.18 6.31 -5.45
CA TYR A 494 7.12 5.26 -5.81
C TYR A 494 8.26 5.86 -6.61
N THR A 495 9.49 5.47 -6.29
CA THR A 495 10.68 5.82 -7.06
C THR A 495 11.12 4.63 -7.90
N PHE A 496 11.30 4.87 -9.19
CA PHE A 496 11.81 3.89 -10.13
C PHE A 496 13.07 4.40 -10.84
N GLU A 497 13.90 3.45 -11.25
CA GLU A 497 15.10 3.66 -12.05
C GLU A 497 15.00 2.87 -13.36
N ALA A 498 15.29 3.53 -14.47
CA ALA A 498 15.48 2.90 -15.77
C ALA A 498 16.95 2.45 -15.91
N LYS A 499 17.18 1.23 -16.42
CA LYS A 499 18.55 0.68 -16.52
C LYS A 499 19.38 1.29 -17.67
N GLU A 500 18.77 1.44 -18.84
CA GLU A 500 19.48 1.66 -20.10
C GLU A 500 19.36 3.09 -20.63
N ARG A 501 18.20 3.74 -20.43
CA ARG A 501 17.94 5.08 -20.95
C ARG A 501 17.23 5.96 -19.93
N ASP A 502 17.40 7.26 -20.11
CA ASP A 502 16.70 8.27 -19.34
C ASP A 502 15.19 8.25 -19.63
N PHE A 503 14.42 8.70 -18.66
CA PHE A 503 12.99 8.91 -18.84
C PHE A 503 12.73 10.16 -19.71
N PRO A 504 11.60 10.19 -20.45
CA PRO A 504 11.13 11.43 -21.07
C PRO A 504 10.96 12.54 -20.03
N HIS A 505 11.08 13.79 -20.49
CA HIS A 505 10.95 14.94 -19.60
C HIS A 505 9.47 15.17 -19.25
N ILE A 506 9.13 14.99 -17.97
CA ILE A 506 7.77 15.16 -17.46
C ILE A 506 7.53 16.61 -17.07
N VAL A 507 6.53 17.24 -17.70
CA VAL A 507 6.17 18.63 -17.47
C VAL A 507 4.75 18.77 -16.92
N PRO A 508 4.53 19.63 -15.90
CA PRO A 508 3.18 19.98 -15.47
C PRO A 508 2.57 21.03 -16.40
N ILE A 509 1.27 20.89 -16.72
CA ILE A 509 0.53 21.87 -17.54
C ILE A 509 -0.50 22.67 -16.75
N SER A 510 -0.86 22.23 -15.53
CA SER A 510 -1.81 22.91 -14.64
C SER A 510 -1.20 23.15 -13.27
N TYR A 511 -1.73 24.11 -12.50
CA TYR A 511 -1.24 24.37 -11.14
C TYR A 511 -1.29 23.13 -10.24
N ALA A 512 -2.36 22.32 -10.36
CA ALA A 512 -2.48 21.06 -9.61
C ALA A 512 -1.35 20.08 -9.97
N GLU A 513 -1.02 19.98 -11.26
CA GLU A 513 0.11 19.16 -11.72
C GLU A 513 1.45 19.73 -11.28
N MET A 514 1.61 21.04 -11.19
CA MET A 514 2.85 21.65 -10.70
C MET A 514 3.08 21.30 -9.23
N MET A 515 2.03 21.27 -8.41
CA MET A 515 2.12 20.80 -7.03
C MET A 515 2.50 19.31 -6.94
N LEU A 516 1.98 18.48 -7.86
CA LEU A 516 2.38 17.07 -7.97
C LEU A 516 3.84 16.92 -8.41
N ASN A 517 4.27 17.71 -9.38
CA ASN A 517 5.65 17.74 -9.86
C ASN A 517 6.61 18.17 -8.76
N LEU A 518 6.26 19.23 -8.01
CA LEU A 518 7.02 19.68 -6.85
C LEU A 518 7.13 18.59 -5.78
N LYS A 519 6.04 17.87 -5.51
CA LYS A 519 6.06 16.73 -4.59
C LYS A 519 6.99 15.62 -5.07
N GLY A 520 6.96 15.27 -6.36
CA GLY A 520 7.89 14.31 -6.95
C GLY A 520 9.34 14.79 -6.86
N ARG A 521 9.59 16.06 -7.18
CA ARG A 521 10.90 16.70 -7.06
C ARG A 521 11.46 16.61 -5.64
N ARG A 522 10.64 16.91 -4.62
CA ARG A 522 11.02 16.78 -3.20
C ARG A 522 11.41 15.34 -2.85
N ALA A 523 10.62 14.35 -3.28
CA ALA A 523 10.92 12.93 -3.04
C ALA A 523 12.27 12.53 -3.67
N TYR A 524 12.51 12.94 -4.92
CA TYR A 524 13.80 12.73 -5.60
C TYR A 524 14.97 13.32 -4.81
N TYR A 525 14.94 14.62 -4.49
CA TYR A 525 16.08 15.27 -3.81
C TYR A 525 16.26 14.82 -2.37
N SER A 526 15.19 14.46 -1.65
CA SER A 526 15.33 13.87 -0.31
C SER A 526 16.11 12.55 -0.30
N ARG A 527 16.22 11.90 -1.46
CA ARG A 527 16.89 10.61 -1.63
C ARG A 527 18.27 10.75 -2.27
N PHE A 528 18.39 11.58 -3.30
CA PHE A 528 19.58 11.64 -4.17
C PHE A 528 20.43 12.90 -4.00
N SER A 529 20.00 13.91 -3.24
CA SER A 529 20.90 15.01 -2.90
C SER A 529 22.06 14.49 -2.04
N PRO A 530 23.30 14.98 -2.26
CA PRO A 530 24.38 14.78 -1.30
C PRO A 530 23.87 15.24 0.07
N ARG A 531 23.99 14.39 1.09
CA ARG A 531 23.87 14.88 2.45
C ARG A 531 25.09 15.76 2.66
N GLU A 532 24.90 17.05 2.93
CA GLU A 532 25.98 17.87 3.47
C GLU A 532 26.48 17.15 4.74
N GLU A 533 27.72 16.66 4.69
CA GLU A 533 28.39 15.96 5.80
C GLU A 533 28.75 16.91 6.93
#